data_AF-A0A7R9MD44-F1
#
_entry.id   AF-A0A7R9MD44-F1
#
_cell.length_a   1.000
_cell.length_b   1.000
_cell.length_c   1.000
_cell.angle_alpha   90.00
_cell.angle_beta   90.00
_cell.angle_gamma   90.00
#
_symmetry.space_group_name_H-M   'P 1'
#
loop_
_entity.id
_entity.type
_entity.pdbx_description
1 polymer ?
#
loop_
_entity_poly.entity_id
_entity_poly.type
_entity_poly.pdbx_seq_one_letter_code
_entity_poly.pdbx_strand_id
1 'polypeptide(L)'
;MSSDAAKSDANEVTVAEKVTKYEHFVNDVLREDLKRVLLRQELICQQMAQYLQLKAVFQGVQRNRLVDDCEDKPLKMQTDIGSNFYVQTVIANPRKVFLMIGMGFYVELTLEEALAFIDKRQTHLNEELNQLSTQSSKIKANINSVHLSLLFVIEFFIGID
;
A
#
# COMPACT_ATOMS: atom_id res chain seq x y z
N MET A 1 -3.99 -56.89 -28.14
CA MET A 1 -3.32 -56.39 -26.92
C MET A 1 -2.41 -55.19 -27.24
N SER A 2 -2.83 -54.23 -28.10
CA SER A 2 -1.95 -53.14 -28.57
C SER A 2 -2.53 -51.73 -28.43
N SER A 3 -3.63 -51.55 -27.68
CA SER A 3 -4.31 -50.25 -27.55
C SER A 3 -3.98 -49.47 -26.28
N ASP A 4 -3.33 -50.08 -25.28
CA ASP A 4 -3.12 -49.44 -23.97
C ASP A 4 -1.84 -48.60 -23.88
N ALA A 5 -0.77 -48.98 -24.59
CA ALA A 5 0.50 -48.23 -24.58
C ALA A 5 0.41 -46.86 -25.28
N ALA A 6 -0.48 -46.70 -26.26
CA ALA A 6 -0.66 -45.42 -26.97
C ALA A 6 -1.54 -44.41 -26.19
N LYS A 7 -2.27 -44.86 -25.16
CA LYS A 7 -3.13 -44.01 -24.32
C LYS A 7 -2.39 -43.40 -23.13
N SER A 8 -1.32 -44.03 -22.62
CA SER A 8 -0.53 -43.48 -21.50
C SER A 8 0.33 -42.29 -21.93
N ASP A 9 0.98 -42.40 -23.09
CA ASP A 9 1.88 -41.37 -23.64
C ASP A 9 1.14 -40.08 -24.04
N ALA A 10 -0.06 -40.22 -24.64
CA ALA A 10 -0.92 -39.07 -24.94
C ALA A 10 -1.46 -38.36 -23.69
N ASN A 11 -1.64 -39.08 -22.57
CA ASN A 11 -2.14 -38.48 -21.34
C ASN A 11 -1.02 -37.71 -20.61
N GLU A 12 0.20 -38.24 -20.61
CA GLU A 12 1.37 -37.62 -19.99
C GLU A 12 1.76 -36.29 -20.66
N VAL A 13 1.73 -36.24 -22.00
CA VAL A 13 1.95 -35.01 -22.77
C VAL A 13 0.90 -33.93 -22.45
N THR A 14 -0.38 -34.31 -22.31
CA THR A 14 -1.44 -33.35 -21.96
C THR A 14 -1.38 -32.85 -20.50
N VAL A 15 -0.80 -33.64 -19.60
CA VAL A 15 -0.57 -33.22 -18.20
C VAL A 15 0.59 -32.23 -18.14
N ALA A 16 1.70 -32.49 -18.83
CA ALA A 16 2.86 -31.59 -18.89
C ALA A 16 2.51 -30.20 -19.46
N GLU A 17 1.67 -30.14 -20.51
CA GLU A 17 1.19 -28.87 -21.07
C GLU A 17 0.33 -28.06 -20.09
N LYS A 18 -0.52 -28.75 -19.31
CA LYS A 18 -1.34 -28.10 -18.28
C LYS A 18 -0.47 -27.58 -17.13
N VAL A 19 0.50 -28.37 -16.67
CA VAL A 19 1.48 -27.94 -15.65
C VAL A 19 2.20 -26.68 -16.11
N THR A 20 2.70 -26.65 -17.34
CA THR A 20 3.39 -25.49 -17.93
C THR A 20 2.50 -24.24 -17.97
N LYS A 21 1.21 -24.40 -18.34
CA LYS A 21 0.23 -23.31 -18.31
C LYS A 21 -0.04 -22.79 -16.89
N TYR A 22 -0.12 -23.69 -15.91
CA TYR A 22 -0.33 -23.29 -14.51
C TYR A 22 0.89 -22.60 -13.92
N GLU A 23 2.11 -23.06 -14.22
CA GLU A 23 3.34 -22.39 -13.81
C GLU A 23 3.44 -20.98 -14.41
N HIS A 24 3.13 -20.83 -15.71
CA HIS A 24 3.08 -19.53 -16.36
C HIS A 24 2.05 -18.60 -15.70
N PHE A 25 0.83 -19.09 -15.46
CA PHE A 25 -0.21 -18.29 -14.81
C PHE A 25 0.16 -17.88 -13.38
N VAL A 26 0.77 -18.77 -12.59
CA VAL A 26 1.23 -18.44 -11.24
C VAL A 26 2.34 -17.40 -11.27
N ASN A 27 3.35 -17.59 -12.14
CA ASN A 27 4.54 -16.75 -12.17
C ASN A 27 4.30 -15.38 -12.81
N ASP A 28 3.61 -15.35 -13.94
CA ASP A 28 3.54 -14.15 -14.77
C ASP A 28 2.28 -13.32 -14.52
N VAL A 29 1.26 -13.92 -13.88
CA VAL A 29 0.01 -13.22 -13.50
C VAL A 29 -0.08 -13.06 -11.99
N LEU A 30 -0.23 -14.16 -11.24
CA LEU A 30 -0.56 -14.07 -9.81
C LEU A 30 0.56 -13.44 -8.96
N ARG A 31 1.83 -13.76 -9.23
CA ARG A 31 2.96 -13.14 -8.52
C ARG A 31 3.12 -11.66 -8.86
N GLU A 32 2.93 -11.27 -10.12
CA GLU A 32 2.96 -9.87 -10.53
C GLU A 32 1.78 -9.08 -9.98
N ASP A 33 0.58 -9.66 -9.92
CA ASP A 33 -0.57 -9.09 -9.23
C ASP A 33 -0.30 -8.89 -7.74
N LEU A 34 0.26 -9.91 -7.08
CA LEU A 34 0.63 -9.82 -5.67
C LEU A 34 1.63 -8.68 -5.44
N LYS A 35 2.67 -8.59 -6.28
CA LYS A 35 3.68 -7.54 -6.21
C LYS A 35 3.08 -6.14 -6.37
N ARG A 36 2.16 -5.95 -7.32
CA ARG A 36 1.42 -4.68 -7.49
C ARG A 36 0.64 -4.30 -6.24
N VAL A 37 -0.09 -5.26 -5.65
CA VAL A 37 -0.87 -5.02 -4.44
C VAL A 37 0.03 -4.65 -3.27
N LEU A 38 1.13 -5.38 -3.05
CA LEU A 38 2.09 -5.09 -1.98
C LEU A 38 2.73 -3.70 -2.14
N LEU A 39 3.16 -3.33 -3.36
CA LEU A 39 3.73 -2.02 -3.62
C LEU A 39 2.72 -0.90 -3.34
N ARG A 40 1.44 -1.11 -3.67
CA ARG A 40 0.39 -0.15 -3.32
C ARG A 40 0.20 -0.02 -1.81
N GLN A 41 0.26 -1.12 -1.06
CA GLN A 41 0.21 -1.09 0.40
C GLN A 41 1.38 -0.28 0.99
N GLU A 42 2.60 -0.49 0.49
CA GLU A 42 3.78 0.26 0.91
C GLU A 42 3.60 1.78 0.69
N LEU A 43 3.09 2.16 -0.49
CA LEU A 43 2.81 3.57 -0.80
C LEU A 43 1.77 4.18 0.16
N ILE A 44 0.70 3.46 0.47
CA ILE A 44 -0.33 3.91 1.41
C ILE A 44 0.26 4.06 2.82
N CYS A 45 1.05 3.10 3.28
CA CYS A 45 1.73 3.17 4.58
C CYS A 45 2.67 4.39 4.66
N GLN A 46 3.43 4.67 3.60
CA GLN A 46 4.28 5.86 3.51
C GLN A 46 3.45 7.14 3.60
N GLN A 47 2.32 7.21 2.88
CA GLN A 47 1.40 8.35 2.96
C GLN A 47 0.80 8.52 4.37
N MET A 48 0.40 7.43 5.03
CA MET A 48 -0.12 7.47 6.40
C MET A 48 0.93 8.00 7.38
N ALA A 49 2.20 7.62 7.23
CA ALA A 49 3.30 8.15 8.05
C ALA A 49 3.49 9.66 7.87
N GLN A 50 3.41 10.16 6.63
CA GLN A 50 3.47 11.59 6.35
C GLN A 50 2.31 12.35 7.02
N TYR A 51 1.08 11.82 6.94
CA TYR A 51 -0.08 12.40 7.63
C TYR A 51 0.07 12.39 9.16
N LEU A 52 0.67 11.35 9.73
CA LEU A 52 0.94 11.28 11.17
C LEU A 52 1.92 12.38 11.60
N GLN A 53 3.01 12.56 10.84
CA GLN A 53 3.97 13.64 11.09
C GLN A 53 3.31 15.01 10.97
N LEU A 54 2.52 15.23 9.91
CA LEU A 54 1.81 16.49 9.69
C LEU A 54 0.83 16.82 10.82
N LYS A 55 0.08 15.81 11.29
CA LYS A 55 -0.83 15.94 12.44
C LYS A 55 -0.07 16.34 13.70
N ALA A 56 1.07 15.71 13.97
CA ALA A 56 1.90 16.05 15.13
C ALA A 56 2.40 17.50 15.08
N VAL A 57 2.80 17.99 13.90
CA VAL A 57 3.20 19.39 13.68
C VAL A 57 2.03 20.33 13.98
N PHE A 58 0.85 20.09 13.41
CA PHE A 58 -0.33 20.93 13.63
C PHE A 58 -0.76 20.97 15.10
N GLN A 59 -0.77 19.83 15.77
CA GLN A 59 -1.04 19.77 17.21
C GLN A 59 0.03 20.50 18.03
N GLY A 60 1.30 20.44 17.63
CA GLY A 60 2.38 21.20 18.25
C GLY A 60 2.15 22.70 18.13
N VAL A 61 1.80 23.18 16.94
CA VAL A 61 1.44 24.59 16.69
C VAL A 61 0.21 25.00 17.52
N GLN A 62 -0.80 24.14 17.61
CA GLN A 62 -2.01 24.41 18.40
C GLN A 62 -1.70 24.52 19.90
N ARG A 63 -0.91 23.60 20.47
CA ARG A 63 -0.53 23.64 21.90
C ARG A 63 0.27 24.89 22.25
N ASN A 64 1.22 25.28 21.40
CA ASN A 64 2.03 26.48 21.62
C ASN A 64 1.20 27.77 21.60
N ARG A 65 0.04 27.76 20.93
CA ARG A 65 -0.93 28.87 20.93
C ARG A 65 -1.79 28.92 22.19
N LEU A 66 -2.13 27.77 22.79
CA LEU A 66 -2.99 27.71 23.97
C LEU A 66 -2.31 28.20 25.27
N VAL A 67 -0.97 28.26 25.29
CA VAL A 67 -0.18 28.66 26.48
C VAL A 67 0.04 30.17 26.54
N ASP A 68 -0.12 30.87 25.41
CA ASP A 68 0.08 32.31 25.29
C ASP A 68 -1.27 32.95 24.94
N ASP A 69 -1.92 33.64 25.89
CA ASP A 69 -3.23 34.35 25.75
C ASP A 69 -3.22 35.52 24.72
N CYS A 70 -2.28 35.53 23.77
CA CYS A 70 -2.11 36.53 22.72
C CYS A 70 -2.31 35.89 21.35
N GLU A 71 -3.50 36.10 20.80
CA GLU A 71 -4.04 35.54 19.56
C GLU A 71 -3.17 35.70 18.28
N ASP A 72 -2.22 36.65 18.26
CA ASP A 72 -1.47 37.07 17.05
C ASP A 72 0.06 37.04 17.18
N LYS A 73 0.62 36.21 18.07
CA LYS A 73 2.08 36.06 18.16
C LYS A 73 2.65 35.38 16.89
N PRO A 74 3.73 35.93 16.29
CA PRO A 74 4.41 35.29 15.18
C PRO A 74 5.12 34.01 15.62
N LEU A 75 4.97 32.93 14.86
CA LEU A 75 5.63 31.65 15.14
C LEU A 75 7.01 31.63 14.48
N LYS A 76 8.05 31.53 15.30
CA LYS A 76 9.43 31.33 14.85
C LYS A 76 9.71 29.84 14.71
N MET A 77 10.15 29.41 13.54
CA MET A 77 10.48 28.01 13.27
C MET A 77 11.72 27.92 12.39
N GLN A 78 12.54 26.89 12.60
CA GLN A 78 13.64 26.56 11.71
C GLN A 78 13.13 25.60 10.64
N THR A 79 13.33 25.94 9.36
CA THR A 79 12.84 25.16 8.22
C THR A 79 14.03 24.65 7.41
N ASP A 80 14.04 23.35 7.13
CA ASP A 80 14.99 22.75 6.19
C ASP A 80 14.57 23.08 4.76
N ILE A 81 15.49 23.66 3.98
CA ILE A 81 15.29 24.02 2.57
C ILE A 81 15.97 23.03 1.61
N GLY A 82 16.61 21.98 2.13
CA GLY A 82 17.26 20.91 1.38
C GLY A 82 18.70 20.68 1.81
N SER A 83 19.24 19.47 1.58
CA SER A 83 20.63 19.10 1.89
C SER A 83 21.10 19.45 3.31
N ASN A 84 20.22 19.37 4.31
CA ASN A 84 20.46 19.80 5.69
C ASN A 84 20.81 21.29 5.82
N PHE A 85 20.31 22.15 4.93
CA PHE A 85 20.38 23.60 5.06
C PHE A 85 19.13 24.14 5.75
N TYR A 86 19.34 24.83 6.86
CA TYR A 86 18.25 25.29 7.71
C TYR A 86 18.17 26.81 7.72
N VAL A 87 16.95 27.35 7.54
CA VAL A 87 16.67 28.80 7.59
C VAL A 87 15.72 29.10 8.73
N GLN A 88 15.94 30.22 9.42
CA GLN A 88 15.01 30.72 10.42
C GLN A 88 13.83 31.42 9.73
N THR A 89 12.65 30.85 9.87
CA THR A 89 11.40 31.34 9.30
C THR A 89 10.55 31.97 10.41
N VAL A 90 9.82 33.04 10.06
CA VAL A 90 8.84 33.67 10.95
C VAL A 90 7.49 33.65 10.24
N ILE A 91 6.53 32.95 10.83
CA ILE A 91 5.17 32.84 10.33
C ILE A 91 4.34 33.91 11.03
N ALA A 92 3.91 34.92 10.26
CA ALA A 92 3.15 36.07 10.78
C ALA A 92 1.78 35.66 11.33
N ASN A 93 1.06 34.77 10.63
CA ASN A 93 -0.24 34.26 11.08
C ASN A 93 -0.31 32.72 10.99
N PRO A 94 -0.01 32.00 12.09
CA PRO A 94 -0.09 30.54 12.11
C PRO A 94 -1.52 29.95 12.26
N ARG A 95 -2.60 30.71 12.03
CA ARG A 95 -3.99 30.23 12.23
C ARG A 95 -4.48 29.37 11.08
N LYS A 96 -3.95 29.63 9.89
CA LYS A 96 -4.35 29.00 8.65
C LYS A 96 -3.16 28.32 7.99
N VAL A 97 -3.45 27.23 7.31
CA VAL A 97 -2.47 26.40 6.60
C VAL A 97 -2.96 26.17 5.18
N PHE A 98 -2.02 26.09 4.24
CA PHE A 98 -2.32 25.67 2.88
C PHE A 98 -2.09 24.16 2.76
N LEU A 99 -3.15 23.41 2.46
CA LEU A 99 -3.08 21.98 2.23
C LEU A 99 -3.26 21.68 0.74
N MET A 100 -2.31 20.92 0.17
CA MET A 100 -2.41 20.44 -1.20
C MET A 100 -3.45 19.33 -1.28
N ILE A 101 -4.53 19.55 -2.04
CA ILE A 101 -5.60 18.56 -2.23
C ILE A 101 -5.42 17.72 -3.50
N GLY A 102 -4.56 18.15 -4.42
CA GLY A 102 -4.21 17.43 -5.64
C GLY A 102 -4.10 18.33 -6.87
N MET A 103 -3.47 17.84 -7.94
CA MET A 103 -3.31 18.55 -9.23
C MET A 103 -2.76 19.99 -9.11
N GLY A 104 -1.91 20.25 -8.11
CA GLY A 104 -1.35 21.59 -7.87
C GLY A 104 -2.32 22.58 -7.20
N PHE A 105 -3.50 22.14 -6.76
CA PHE A 105 -4.43 22.97 -6.00
C PHE A 105 -4.17 22.90 -4.50
N TYR A 106 -4.25 24.07 -3.87
CA TYR A 106 -4.10 24.27 -2.45
C TYR A 106 -5.36 24.90 -1.89
N VAL A 107 -5.79 24.45 -0.71
CA VAL A 107 -6.91 25.03 0.03
C VAL A 107 -6.37 25.66 1.30
N GLU A 108 -6.80 26.88 1.57
CA GLU A 108 -6.55 27.56 2.84
C GLU A 108 -7.54 27.00 3.88
N LEU A 109 -7.04 26.36 4.94
CA LEU A 109 -7.83 25.76 6.01
C LEU A 109 -7.37 26.28 7.37
N THR A 110 -8.29 26.37 8.32
CA THR A 110 -7.92 26.52 9.73
C THR A 110 -7.23 25.26 10.26
N LEU A 111 -6.51 25.37 11.39
CA LEU A 111 -5.87 24.20 12.01
C LEU A 111 -6.88 23.08 12.36
N GLU A 112 -8.09 23.44 12.81
CA GLU A 112 -9.12 22.46 13.15
C GLU A 112 -9.67 21.75 11.91
N GLU A 113 -9.98 22.51 10.86
CA GLU A 113 -10.41 21.94 9.57
C GLU A 113 -9.33 21.07 8.94
N ALA A 114 -8.06 21.47 9.05
CA ALA A 114 -6.93 20.70 8.58
C ALA A 114 -6.79 19.37 9.32
N LEU A 115 -6.96 19.36 10.64
CA LEU A 115 -6.96 18.13 11.45
C LEU A 115 -8.12 17.20 11.06
N ALA A 116 -9.34 17.76 10.91
CA ALA A 116 -10.50 16.99 10.47
C ALA A 116 -10.31 16.41 9.05
N PHE A 117 -9.68 17.16 8.15
CA PHE A 117 -9.32 16.69 6.80
C PHE A 117 -8.33 15.53 6.86
N ILE A 118 -7.28 15.64 7.67
CA ILE A 118 -6.29 14.58 7.86
C ILE A 118 -6.95 13.31 8.40
N ASP A 119 -7.81 13.43 9.41
CA ASP A 119 -8.51 12.28 9.99
C ASP A 119 -9.38 11.57 8.95
N LYS A 120 -10.18 12.33 8.19
CA LYS A 120 -10.99 11.79 7.09
C LYS A 120 -10.13 11.08 6.04
N ARG A 121 -8.98 11.67 5.70
CA ARG A 121 -8.04 11.09 4.73
C ARG A 121 -7.40 9.80 5.25
N GLN A 122 -7.03 9.76 6.53
CA GLN A 122 -6.49 8.57 7.17
C GLN A 122 -7.51 7.43 7.22
N THR A 123 -8.79 7.72 7.52
CA THR A 123 -9.87 6.71 7.46
C THR A 123 -9.97 6.10 6.07
N HIS A 124 -9.99 6.93 5.02
CA HIS A 124 -10.07 6.46 3.64
C HIS A 124 -8.86 5.59 3.24
N LEU A 125 -7.64 6.02 3.59
CA LEU A 125 -6.42 5.25 3.33
C LEU A 125 -6.42 3.91 4.07
N ASN A 126 -6.96 3.87 5.30
CA ASN A 126 -7.07 2.64 6.08
C ASN A 126 -8.09 1.66 5.47
N GLU A 127 -9.22 2.16 4.97
CA GLU A 127 -10.18 1.36 4.22
C GLU A 127 -9.56 0.76 2.95
N GLU A 128 -8.83 1.57 2.19
CA GLU A 128 -8.09 1.10 1.00
C GLU A 128 -7.05 0.02 1.38
N LEU A 129 -6.31 0.22 2.47
CA LEU A 129 -5.33 -0.73 2.97
C LEU A 129 -5.98 -2.08 3.36
N ASN A 130 -7.14 -2.05 4.01
CA ASN A 130 -7.91 -3.25 4.37
C ASN A 130 -8.40 -4.02 3.14
N GLN A 131 -8.85 -3.31 2.11
CA GLN A 131 -9.24 -3.92 0.83
C GLN A 131 -8.05 -4.60 0.15
N LEU A 132 -6.91 -3.91 0.06
CA LEU A 132 -5.67 -4.46 -0.50
C LEU A 132 -5.16 -5.66 0.31
N SER A 133 -5.28 -5.61 1.65
CA SER A 133 -4.92 -6.73 2.52
C SER A 133 -5.74 -7.98 2.20
N THR A 134 -7.06 -7.80 2.05
CA THR A 134 -7.97 -8.87 1.63
C THR A 134 -7.61 -9.40 0.24
N GLN A 135 -7.31 -8.52 -0.72
CA GLN A 135 -6.88 -8.92 -2.07
C GLN A 135 -5.57 -9.70 -2.05
N SER A 136 -4.55 -9.22 -1.33
CA SER A 136 -3.26 -9.90 -1.21
C SER A 136 -3.41 -11.30 -0.61
N SER A 137 -4.30 -11.46 0.39
CA SER A 137 -4.57 -12.74 1.04
C SER A 137 -5.25 -13.71 0.09
N LYS A 138 -6.20 -13.24 -0.73
CA LYS A 138 -6.83 -14.04 -1.80
C LYS A 138 -5.83 -14.49 -2.85
N ILE A 139 -4.96 -13.60 -3.32
CA ILE A 139 -3.94 -13.95 -4.32
C ILE A 139 -2.96 -14.98 -3.74
N LYS A 140 -2.48 -14.80 -2.50
CA LYS A 140 -1.62 -15.78 -1.81
C LYS A 140 -2.31 -17.14 -1.67
N ALA A 141 -3.59 -17.16 -1.30
CA ALA A 141 -4.37 -18.40 -1.21
C ALA A 141 -4.47 -19.11 -2.57
N ASN A 142 -4.71 -18.36 -3.66
CA ASN A 142 -4.76 -18.92 -5.01
C ASN A 142 -3.41 -19.52 -5.43
N ILE A 143 -2.30 -18.82 -5.18
CA ILE A 143 -0.94 -19.33 -5.46
C ILE A 143 -0.70 -20.63 -4.69
N ASN A 144 -1.02 -20.65 -3.39
CA ASN A 144 -0.86 -21.84 -2.55
C ASN A 144 -1.75 -23.01 -3.02
N SER A 145 -2.99 -22.73 -3.43
CA SER A 145 -3.90 -23.75 -3.93
C SER A 145 -3.38 -24.41 -5.21
N VAL A 146 -2.75 -23.63 -6.11
CA VAL A 146 -2.15 -24.18 -7.34
C VAL A 146 -0.88 -24.99 -7.01
N HIS A 147 -0.05 -24.51 -6.09
CA HIS A 147 1.11 -25.28 -5.63
C HIS A 147 0.71 -26.62 -5.01
N LEU A 148 -0.31 -26.62 -4.17
CA LEU A 148 -0.79 -27.83 -3.50
C LEU A 148 -1.41 -28.83 -4.49
N SER A 149 -2.16 -28.34 -5.48
CA SER A 149 -2.73 -29.21 -6.52
C SER A 149 -1.65 -29.82 -7.41
N LEU A 150 -0.63 -29.05 -7.80
CA LEU A 150 0.53 -29.56 -8.54
C LEU A 150 1.28 -30.62 -7.73
N LEU A 151 1.52 -30.38 -6.43
CA LEU A 151 2.17 -31.35 -5.56
C LEU A 151 1.38 -32.68 -5.50
N PHE A 152 0.07 -32.59 -5.35
CA PHE A 152 -0.80 -33.78 -5.34
C PHE A 152 -0.77 -34.54 -6.67
N VAL A 153 -0.76 -33.84 -7.81
CA VAL A 153 -0.65 -34.48 -9.13
C VAL A 153 0.69 -35.18 -9.29
N ILE A 154 1.79 -34.55 -8.85
CA ILE A 154 3.12 -35.14 -8.88
C ILE A 154 3.19 -36.39 -7.98
N GLU A 155 2.68 -36.32 -6.75
CA GLU A 155 2.63 -37.48 -5.84
C GLU A 155 1.75 -38.60 -6.39
N PHE A 156 0.62 -38.28 -7.03
CA PHE A 156 -0.26 -39.26 -7.66
C PHE A 156 0.35 -39.94 -8.89
N PHE A 157 1.13 -39.21 -9.70
CA PHE A 157 1.78 -39.77 -10.90
C PHE A 157 3.11 -40.48 -10.62
N ILE A 158 3.88 -40.02 -9.63
CA ILE A 158 5.11 -40.70 -9.18
C ILE A 158 4.80 -41.89 -8.26
N GLY A 159 3.61 -41.91 -7.64
CA GLY A 159 3.13 -42.99 -6.77
C GLY A 159 2.42 -44.16 -7.46
N ILE A 160 2.55 -44.32 -8.79
CA ILE A 160 2.09 -45.52 -9.51
C ILE A 160 3.27 -46.51 -9.58
N ASP A 161 3.21 -47.55 -8.73
CA ASP A 161 4.02 -48.79 -8.63
C ASP A 161 5.54 -48.73 -8.90
#